data_AF-A0A061E6Y9-F1
#
_entry.id   AF-A0A061E6Y9-F1
#
_cell.length_a   1.000
_cell.length_b   1.000
_cell.length_c   1.000
_cell.angle_alpha   90.00
_cell.angle_beta   90.00
_cell.angle_gamma   90.00
#
_symmetry.space_group_name_H-M   'P 1'
#
loop_
_entity.id
_entity.type
_entity.pdbx_description
1 polymer ?
#
loop_
_entity_poly.entity_id
_entity_poly.type
_entity_poly.pdbx_seq_one_letter_code
_entity_poly.pdbx_strand_id
1 'polypeptide(L)'
;MSTAADEEADAVLSDVESDEPIPIVIKEPSRDDVSVEKFREILAELEREKQAREATENSKSELQVSFNRLKALAHEAIRKRDECARQRDEALREKEEALRSNENVLAQLAEANKIKDDVTKQREDLAKQLEEATKGKDGLRSEIETSAHMLVSGIEKISGKVSNFKNFAAGGLPRSQKYTGLPSVAYGVIKRTNEIVEELVKQMETTAKSRNEAREQMEQRNYEIAIEVSQLEATISGLREEVAKKSNLTENLEKNIAEKDGKFVEIEKEMSEKINWAENESMELRNLASEYDDKLKSLESKMELQRPLLVDQLNFVSKIHESIYDAIKIVDADNMDQSDVSESFFLPQETDLEENIRACLAGMESIYELTRILVGKTKDLVEEKNHEVKSLNETVGRLIKEKEHIGSLLRSALSKRMTSENKSKTNELFQTAENGLREAGIDFKFSKLIGDGNKAEAQDTEQDEIYTLGLKDL
;
A
#
# COMPACT_ATOMS: atom_id res chain seq x y z
N MET A 1 -50.75 -6.12 10.01
CA MET A 1 -50.72 -6.97 11.23
C MET A 1 -49.36 -7.67 11.27
N SER A 2 -48.38 -7.05 11.91
CA SER A 2 -47.24 -7.67 12.60
C SER A 2 -46.30 -6.53 13.00
N THR A 3 -46.41 -6.13 14.26
CA THR A 3 -45.58 -5.12 14.92
C THR A 3 -44.62 -5.85 15.85
N ALA A 4 -43.32 -5.74 15.60
CA ALA A 4 -42.26 -6.05 16.57
C ALA A 4 -40.96 -5.38 16.10
N ALA A 5 -40.66 -4.22 16.68
CA ALA A 5 -39.34 -3.60 16.69
C ALA A 5 -39.10 -3.28 18.18
N ASP A 6 -38.44 -4.19 18.86
CA ASP A 6 -37.01 -4.18 19.20
C ASP A 6 -36.73 -3.17 20.31
N GLU A 7 -36.71 -3.74 21.52
CA GLU A 7 -36.40 -3.09 22.77
C GLU A 7 -34.93 -2.65 22.79
N GLU A 8 -34.77 -1.41 23.19
CA GLU A 8 -33.57 -0.64 23.41
C GLU A 8 -32.69 -1.30 24.49
N ALA A 9 -31.66 -2.04 24.08
CA ALA A 9 -30.66 -2.57 24.98
C ALA A 9 -29.59 -1.51 25.27
N ASP A 10 -29.94 -0.55 26.13
CA ASP A 10 -29.01 0.39 26.77
C ASP A 10 -28.22 -0.32 27.88
N ALA A 11 -27.20 -1.08 27.47
CA ALA A 11 -26.25 -1.71 28.38
C ALA A 11 -25.14 -0.71 28.73
N VAL A 12 -25.46 0.21 29.64
CA VAL A 12 -24.48 1.09 30.29
C VAL A 12 -23.60 0.24 31.21
N LEU A 13 -22.39 -0.10 30.76
CA LEU A 13 -21.35 -0.69 31.62
C LEU A 13 -20.71 0.42 32.46
N SER A 14 -21.28 0.68 33.64
CA SER A 14 -20.65 1.49 34.67
C SER A 14 -19.76 0.60 35.55
N ASP A 15 -18.56 0.24 35.06
CA ASP A 15 -17.48 -0.23 35.92
C ASP A 15 -16.82 0.99 36.58
N VAL A 16 -17.47 1.47 37.64
CA VAL A 16 -16.84 2.32 38.64
C VAL A 16 -16.37 1.39 39.76
N GLU A 17 -15.18 0.81 39.58
CA GLU A 17 -14.42 0.30 40.71
C GLU A 17 -14.09 1.50 41.59
N SER A 18 -14.77 1.55 42.74
CA SER A 18 -14.50 2.53 43.79
C SER A 18 -13.26 2.07 44.54
N ASP A 19 -12.09 2.38 43.98
CA ASP A 19 -10.84 2.27 44.72
C ASP A 19 -10.87 3.27 45.88
N GLU A 20 -10.91 2.74 47.11
CA GLU A 20 -10.66 3.49 48.33
C GLU A 20 -9.33 4.27 48.18
N PRO A 21 -9.27 5.56 48.57
CA PRO A 21 -8.03 6.30 48.50
C PRO A 21 -7.06 5.71 49.53
N ILE A 22 -6.15 4.85 49.06
CA ILE A 22 -4.99 4.41 49.81
C ILE A 22 -4.27 5.68 50.28
N PRO A 23 -4.03 5.88 51.59
CA PRO A 23 -3.30 7.05 52.06
C PRO A 23 -1.92 7.05 51.41
N ILE A 24 -1.66 8.03 50.54
CA ILE A 24 -0.32 8.29 50.04
C ILE A 24 0.49 8.73 51.26
N VAL A 25 1.24 7.79 51.84
CA VAL A 25 2.27 8.08 52.83
C VAL A 25 3.37 8.82 52.08
N ILE A 26 3.27 10.15 52.08
CA ILE A 26 4.36 11.03 51.70
C ILE A 26 5.44 10.83 52.76
N LYS A 27 6.40 9.95 52.48
CA LYS A 27 7.68 9.95 53.19
C LYS A 27 8.30 11.32 52.92
N GLU A 28 8.30 12.21 53.91
CA GLU A 28 9.07 13.44 53.85
C GLU A 28 10.54 13.07 53.62
N PRO A 29 11.16 13.46 52.50
CA PRO A 29 12.59 13.23 52.30
C PRO A 29 13.34 14.08 53.32
N SER A 30 14.32 13.46 53.99
CA SER A 30 15.26 14.12 54.88
C SER A 30 15.87 15.34 54.20
N ARG A 31 15.98 16.44 54.95
CA ARG A 31 16.26 17.80 54.49
C ARG A 31 17.66 18.04 53.89
N ASP A 32 18.45 17.00 53.67
CA ASP A 32 19.87 17.06 53.31
C ASP A 32 20.20 16.52 51.90
N ASP A 33 19.21 16.33 51.03
CA ASP A 33 19.43 15.62 49.74
C ASP A 33 18.88 16.35 48.49
N VAL A 34 18.67 17.67 48.60
CA VAL A 34 18.18 18.51 47.48
C VAL A 34 19.35 19.33 46.93
N SER A 35 20.12 18.73 46.01
CA SER A 35 21.08 19.48 45.20
C SER A 35 20.37 20.15 44.02
N VAL A 36 20.95 21.24 43.50
CA VAL A 36 20.44 21.98 42.34
C VAL A 36 20.37 21.07 41.11
N GLU A 37 21.26 20.08 41.03
CA GLU A 37 21.34 19.06 39.99
C GLU A 37 20.13 18.12 40.01
N LYS A 38 19.72 17.60 41.18
CA LYS A 38 18.48 16.79 41.30
C LYS A 38 17.23 17.58 40.90
N PHE A 39 17.19 18.88 41.21
CA PHE A 39 16.09 19.76 40.78
C PHE A 39 16.04 19.93 39.25
N ARG A 40 17.21 20.08 38.60
CA ARG A 40 17.31 20.13 37.14
C ARG A 40 16.88 18.81 36.50
N GLU A 41 17.28 17.69 37.08
CA GLU A 41 16.93 16.35 36.60
C GLU A 41 15.42 16.10 36.69
N ILE A 42 14.78 16.45 37.80
CA ILE A 42 13.32 16.35 37.97
C ILE A 42 12.57 17.23 36.96
N LEU A 43 13.07 18.43 36.66
CA LEU A 43 12.47 19.28 35.62
C LEU A 43 12.61 18.67 34.23
N ALA A 44 13.74 18.04 33.92
CA ALA A 44 13.95 17.33 32.66
C ALA A 44 13.08 16.07 32.55
N GLU A 45 12.86 15.35 33.65
CA GLU A 45 11.98 14.18 33.71
C GLU A 45 10.51 14.58 33.54
N LEU A 46 10.07 15.68 34.17
CA LEU A 46 8.73 16.24 33.99
C LEU A 46 8.49 16.66 32.53
N GLU A 47 9.49 17.25 31.88
CA GLU A 47 9.40 17.65 30.47
C GLU A 47 9.35 16.42 29.55
N ARG A 48 10.18 15.40 29.81
CA ARG A 48 10.11 14.10 29.10
C ARG A 48 8.75 13.44 29.25
N GLU A 49 8.16 13.48 30.45
CA GLU A 49 6.85 12.90 30.68
C GLU A 49 5.72 13.69 30.01
N LYS A 50 5.81 15.03 29.96
CA LYS A 50 4.87 15.85 29.20
C LYS A 50 4.92 15.53 27.70
N GLN A 51 6.12 15.43 27.14
CA GLN A 51 6.30 15.06 25.73
C GLN A 51 5.79 13.64 25.45
N ALA A 52 6.03 12.69 26.36
CA ALA A 52 5.49 11.33 26.23
C ALA A 52 3.96 11.31 26.29
N ARG A 53 3.33 12.11 27.18
CA ARG A 53 1.87 12.25 27.24
C ARG A 53 1.31 12.85 25.96
N GLU A 54 1.91 13.93 25.46
CA GLU A 54 1.48 14.59 24.22
C GLU A 54 1.60 13.65 23.02
N ALA A 55 2.70 12.90 22.90
CA ALA A 55 2.87 11.89 21.86
C ALA A 55 1.82 10.76 21.96
N THR A 56 1.47 10.34 23.17
CA THR A 56 0.45 9.32 23.40
C THR A 56 -0.95 9.83 23.08
N GLU A 57 -1.26 11.08 23.43
CA GLU A 57 -2.53 11.73 23.10
C GLU A 57 -2.69 11.94 21.59
N ASN A 58 -1.62 12.37 20.90
CA ASN A 58 -1.60 12.48 19.45
C ASN A 58 -1.82 11.11 18.79
N SER A 59 -1.09 10.07 19.21
CA SER A 59 -1.27 8.70 18.70
C SER A 59 -2.69 8.17 18.94
N LYS A 60 -3.28 8.44 20.12
CA LYS A 60 -4.67 8.08 20.41
C LYS A 60 -5.65 8.80 19.47
N SER A 61 -5.43 10.09 19.20
CA SER A 61 -6.28 10.88 18.30
C SER A 61 -6.20 10.37 16.85
N GLU A 62 -5.00 10.03 16.37
CA GLU A 62 -4.78 9.43 15.05
C GLU A 62 -5.45 8.06 14.93
N LEU A 63 -5.31 7.22 15.97
CA LEU A 63 -5.97 5.93 16.01
C LEU A 63 -7.49 6.07 15.98
N GLN A 64 -8.05 7.05 16.71
CA GLN A 64 -9.49 7.35 16.69
C GLN A 64 -9.97 7.77 15.29
N VAL A 65 -9.19 8.59 14.58
CA VAL A 65 -9.49 8.99 13.19
C VAL A 65 -9.45 7.78 12.27
N SER A 66 -8.44 6.92 12.39
CA SER A 66 -8.30 5.70 11.59
C SER A 66 -9.46 4.73 11.83
N PHE A 67 -9.88 4.57 13.08
CA PHE A 67 -11.01 3.72 13.48
C PHE A 67 -12.33 4.25 12.90
N ASN A 68 -12.56 5.55 12.97
CA ASN A 68 -13.75 6.18 12.37
C ASN A 68 -13.78 6.00 10.85
N ARG A 69 -12.62 6.11 10.18
CA ARG A 69 -12.51 5.86 8.74
C ARG A 69 -12.80 4.40 8.40
N LEU A 70 -12.28 3.45 9.17
CA LEU A 70 -12.55 2.03 9.00
C LEU A 70 -14.04 1.72 9.20
N LYS A 71 -14.67 2.30 10.22
CA LYS A 71 -16.11 2.17 10.48
C LYS A 71 -16.94 2.67 9.29
N ALA A 72 -16.57 3.81 8.70
CA ALA A 72 -17.24 4.33 7.51
C ALA A 72 -17.11 3.38 6.31
N LEU A 73 -15.91 2.84 6.07
CA LEU A 73 -15.66 1.86 5.00
C LEU A 73 -16.45 0.57 5.21
N ALA A 74 -16.54 0.07 6.45
CA ALA A 74 -17.32 -1.12 6.77
C ALA A 74 -18.82 -0.91 6.47
N HIS A 75 -19.39 0.24 6.86
CA HIS A 75 -20.77 0.56 6.54
C HIS A 75 -21.00 0.74 5.03
N GLU A 76 -20.04 1.30 4.30
CA GLU A 76 -20.13 1.39 2.84
C GLU A 76 -20.09 0.01 2.17
N ALA A 77 -19.22 -0.89 2.64
CA ALA A 77 -19.15 -2.26 2.13
C ALA A 77 -20.47 -3.03 2.35
N ILE A 78 -21.08 -2.89 3.54
CA ILE A 78 -22.40 -3.47 3.84
C ILE A 78 -23.46 -2.89 2.90
N ARG A 79 -23.49 -1.56 2.73
CA ARG A 79 -24.45 -0.89 1.84
C ARG A 79 -24.33 -1.37 0.40
N LYS A 80 -23.11 -1.52 -0.13
CA LYS A 80 -22.87 -2.02 -1.49
C LYS A 80 -23.32 -3.46 -1.66
N ARG A 81 -23.08 -4.32 -0.66
CA ARG A 81 -23.56 -5.71 -0.67
C ARG A 81 -25.09 -5.77 -0.74
N ASP A 82 -25.76 -4.97 0.09
CA ASP A 82 -27.23 -4.98 0.16
C ASP A 82 -27.87 -4.38 -1.11
N GLU A 83 -27.26 -3.35 -1.70
CA GLU A 83 -27.64 -2.85 -3.02
C GLU A 83 -27.50 -3.92 -4.12
N CYS A 84 -26.36 -4.61 -4.15
CA CYS A 84 -26.10 -5.69 -5.11
C CYS A 84 -27.10 -6.85 -4.94
N ALA A 85 -27.52 -7.13 -3.70
CA ALA A 85 -28.57 -8.11 -3.43
C ALA A 85 -29.92 -7.68 -4.03
N ARG A 86 -30.35 -6.43 -3.81
CA ARG A 86 -31.59 -5.90 -4.41
C ARG A 86 -31.57 -5.94 -5.93
N GLN A 87 -30.47 -5.55 -6.56
CA GLN A 87 -30.35 -5.55 -8.03
C GLN A 87 -30.50 -6.95 -8.61
N ARG A 88 -29.94 -7.97 -7.94
CA ARG A 88 -30.07 -9.37 -8.36
C ARG A 88 -31.51 -9.87 -8.27
N ASP A 89 -32.20 -9.52 -7.19
CA ASP A 89 -33.60 -9.92 -6.97
C ASP A 89 -34.53 -9.24 -7.99
N GLU A 90 -34.25 -7.98 -8.35
CA GLU A 90 -34.99 -7.27 -9.40
C GLU A 90 -34.78 -7.92 -10.77
N ALA A 91 -33.53 -8.22 -11.15
CA ALA A 91 -33.22 -8.88 -12.41
C ALA A 91 -33.88 -10.27 -12.52
N LEU A 92 -34.03 -10.99 -11.40
CA LEU A 92 -34.76 -12.25 -11.37
C LEU A 92 -36.26 -12.07 -11.61
N ARG A 93 -36.88 -11.06 -11.00
CA ARG A 93 -38.30 -10.75 -11.24
C ARG A 93 -38.56 -10.38 -12.70
N GLU A 94 -37.74 -9.50 -13.28
CA GLU A 94 -37.87 -9.11 -14.69
C GLU A 94 -37.75 -10.32 -15.63
N LYS A 95 -36.82 -11.25 -15.34
CA LYS A 95 -36.68 -12.49 -16.11
C LYS A 95 -37.92 -13.38 -16.03
N GLU A 96 -38.53 -13.51 -14.85
CA GLU A 96 -39.75 -14.30 -14.68
C GLU A 96 -40.94 -13.68 -15.42
N GLU A 97 -41.08 -12.35 -15.38
CA GLU A 97 -42.14 -11.65 -16.11
C GLU A 97 -41.98 -11.79 -17.63
N ALA A 98 -40.74 -11.70 -18.14
CA ALA A 98 -40.45 -11.94 -19.55
C ALA A 98 -40.80 -13.37 -19.99
N LEU A 99 -40.52 -14.37 -19.14
CA LEU A 99 -40.90 -15.77 -19.39
C LEU A 99 -42.41 -15.94 -19.51
N ARG A 100 -43.19 -15.39 -18.56
CA ARG A 100 -44.67 -15.44 -18.62
C ARG A 100 -45.23 -14.75 -19.86
N SER A 101 -44.64 -13.60 -20.24
CA SER A 101 -45.04 -12.90 -21.47
C SER A 101 -44.81 -13.78 -22.72
N ASN A 102 -43.66 -14.46 -22.79
CA ASN A 102 -43.33 -15.35 -23.90
C ASN A 102 -44.28 -16.56 -24.00
N GLU A 103 -44.63 -17.17 -22.85
CA GLU A 103 -45.62 -18.25 -22.80
C GLU A 103 -46.99 -17.81 -23.34
N ASN A 104 -47.43 -16.60 -23.00
CA ASN A 104 -48.69 -16.03 -23.51
C ASN A 104 -48.66 -15.83 -25.04
N VAL A 105 -47.55 -15.34 -25.60
CA VAL A 105 -47.40 -15.14 -27.04
C VAL A 105 -47.46 -16.48 -27.78
N LEU A 106 -46.82 -17.52 -27.25
CA LEU A 106 -46.88 -18.87 -27.83
C LEU A 106 -48.31 -19.43 -27.84
N ALA A 107 -49.09 -19.20 -26.78
CA ALA A 107 -50.48 -19.62 -26.72
C ALA A 107 -51.35 -18.91 -27.79
N GLN A 108 -51.18 -17.60 -27.96
CA GLN A 108 -51.92 -16.83 -28.98
C GLN A 108 -51.58 -17.28 -30.41
N LEU A 109 -50.31 -17.61 -30.68
CA LEU A 109 -49.88 -18.13 -31.98
C LEU A 109 -50.56 -19.47 -32.33
N ALA A 110 -50.73 -20.35 -31.34
CA ALA A 110 -51.39 -21.63 -31.52
C ALA A 110 -52.88 -21.47 -31.89
N GLU A 111 -53.57 -20.51 -31.27
CA GLU A 111 -54.99 -20.22 -31.55
C GLU A 111 -55.19 -19.64 -32.95
N ALA A 112 -54.33 -18.71 -33.38
CA ALA A 112 -54.41 -18.11 -34.71
C ALA A 112 -54.29 -19.14 -35.85
N ASN A 113 -53.43 -20.15 -35.68
CA ASN A 113 -53.28 -21.23 -36.66
C ASN A 113 -54.57 -22.05 -36.83
N LYS A 114 -55.30 -22.31 -35.74
CA LYS A 114 -56.55 -23.08 -35.79
C LYS A 114 -57.64 -22.34 -36.59
N ILE A 115 -57.77 -21.02 -36.42
CA ILE A 115 -58.77 -20.19 -37.12
C ILE A 115 -58.53 -20.23 -38.64
N LYS A 116 -57.27 -20.17 -39.07
CA LYS A 116 -56.90 -20.21 -40.49
C LYS A 116 -57.35 -21.49 -41.18
N ASP A 117 -57.21 -22.64 -40.52
CA ASP A 117 -57.58 -23.93 -41.09
C ASP A 117 -59.11 -24.04 -41.32
N ASP A 118 -59.94 -23.49 -40.43
CA ASP A 118 -61.40 -23.53 -40.56
C ASP A 118 -61.93 -22.67 -41.74
N VAL A 119 -61.32 -21.51 -41.99
CA VAL A 119 -61.69 -20.62 -43.11
C VAL A 119 -61.44 -21.29 -44.46
N THR A 120 -60.37 -22.08 -44.59
CA THR A 120 -60.04 -22.74 -45.86
C THR A 120 -61.10 -23.76 -46.27
N LYS A 121 -61.69 -24.50 -45.31
CA LYS A 121 -62.77 -25.47 -45.58
C LYS A 121 -64.05 -24.82 -46.08
N GLN A 122 -64.47 -23.70 -45.48
CA GLN A 122 -65.69 -23.00 -45.87
C GLN A 122 -65.65 -22.51 -47.33
N ARG A 123 -64.47 -22.14 -47.82
CA ARG A 123 -64.27 -21.67 -49.19
C ARG A 123 -64.47 -22.77 -50.24
N GLU A 124 -64.11 -24.01 -49.93
CA GLU A 124 -64.26 -25.15 -50.85
C GLU A 124 -65.73 -25.57 -51.03
N ASP A 125 -66.54 -25.47 -49.97
CA ASP A 125 -67.96 -25.81 -50.01
C ASP A 125 -68.80 -24.80 -50.81
N LEU A 126 -68.47 -23.51 -50.73
CA LEU A 126 -69.12 -22.45 -51.51
C LEU A 126 -68.89 -22.59 -53.02
N ALA A 127 -67.74 -23.11 -53.44
CA ALA A 127 -67.43 -23.29 -54.86
C ALA A 127 -68.31 -24.35 -55.53
N LYS A 128 -68.71 -25.41 -54.80
CA LYS A 128 -69.55 -26.50 -55.32
C LYS A 128 -71.00 -26.07 -55.55
N GLN A 129 -71.55 -25.22 -54.67
CA GLN A 129 -72.95 -24.75 -54.77
C GLN A 129 -73.18 -23.83 -55.97
N LEU A 130 -72.16 -23.11 -56.42
CA LEU A 130 -72.23 -22.20 -57.56
C LEU A 130 -72.36 -22.95 -58.91
N GLU A 131 -71.82 -24.17 -59.00
CA GLU A 131 -71.82 -24.98 -60.22
C GLU A 131 -73.19 -25.61 -60.51
N GLU A 132 -74.01 -25.86 -59.48
CA GLU A 132 -75.33 -26.47 -59.61
C GLU A 132 -76.42 -25.46 -60.04
N ALA A 133 -76.31 -24.20 -59.61
CA ALA A 133 -77.29 -23.15 -59.91
C ALA A 133 -77.28 -22.71 -61.39
N THR A 134 -76.18 -22.93 -62.11
CA THR A 134 -76.01 -22.49 -63.50
C THR A 134 -76.70 -23.41 -64.52
N LYS A 135 -77.05 -24.65 -64.15
CA LYS A 135 -77.69 -25.65 -65.04
C LYS A 135 -79.21 -25.52 -65.13
N GLY A 136 -79.87 -24.83 -64.20
CA GLY A 136 -81.33 -24.72 -64.12
C GLY A 136 -81.96 -23.55 -64.91
N LYS A 137 -81.15 -22.63 -65.43
CA LYS A 137 -81.63 -21.34 -65.98
C LYS A 137 -82.02 -21.39 -67.47
N ASP A 138 -81.61 -22.41 -68.21
CA ASP A 138 -81.81 -22.45 -69.67
C ASP A 138 -83.14 -23.09 -70.14
N GLY A 139 -83.93 -23.66 -69.23
CA GLY A 139 -85.21 -24.32 -69.58
C GLY A 139 -86.41 -23.37 -69.77
N LEU A 140 -86.40 -22.19 -69.14
CA LEU A 140 -87.61 -21.36 -69.03
C LEU A 140 -87.84 -20.39 -70.21
N ARG A 141 -86.94 -20.40 -71.21
CA ARG A 141 -87.00 -19.47 -72.35
C ARG A 141 -87.79 -20.00 -73.56
N SER A 142 -88.09 -21.30 -73.63
CA SER A 142 -88.76 -21.92 -74.79
C SER A 142 -90.29 -21.77 -74.83
N GLU A 143 -90.94 -21.28 -73.78
CA GLU A 143 -92.40 -21.36 -73.68
C GLU A 143 -93.15 -20.09 -74.08
N ILE A 144 -92.49 -18.96 -74.34
CA ILE A 144 -93.24 -17.75 -74.71
C ILE A 144 -93.79 -17.85 -76.12
N GLU A 145 -93.23 -18.67 -77.00
CA GLU A 145 -93.77 -18.85 -78.36
C GLU A 145 -94.81 -19.96 -78.48
N THR A 146 -95.17 -20.55 -77.34
CA THR A 146 -96.57 -20.76 -77.10
C THR A 146 -97.13 -19.53 -76.29
N SER A 147 -97.49 -18.36 -76.91
CA SER A 147 -98.39 -17.18 -76.53
C SER A 147 -99.84 -16.80 -77.21
N ALA A 148 -100.58 -17.58 -78.03
CA ALA A 148 -102.03 -17.65 -78.37
C ALA A 148 -102.81 -19.02 -78.16
N HIS A 149 -102.26 -20.23 -78.42
CA HIS A 149 -102.57 -21.48 -77.66
C HIS A 149 -102.80 -21.22 -76.17
N MET A 150 -102.31 -20.23 -75.47
CA MET A 150 -101.30 -19.24 -75.65
C MET A 150 -101.75 -17.80 -75.28
N LEU A 151 -103.05 -17.55 -75.39
CA LEU A 151 -103.88 -16.76 -74.49
C LEU A 151 -104.60 -17.68 -73.48
N VAL A 152 -104.89 -18.94 -73.86
CA VAL A 152 -105.27 -20.02 -72.92
C VAL A 152 -104.02 -20.57 -72.22
N SER A 153 -103.03 -21.13 -72.93
CA SER A 153 -101.62 -21.14 -72.50
C SER A 153 -101.04 -19.76 -72.11
N GLY A 154 -101.70 -18.63 -72.36
CA GLY A 154 -101.25 -17.30 -71.93
C GLY A 154 -101.71 -16.99 -70.54
N ILE A 155 -102.98 -17.29 -70.26
CA ILE A 155 -103.53 -17.24 -68.92
C ILE A 155 -103.09 -18.46 -68.10
N GLU A 156 -102.75 -19.61 -68.70
CA GLU A 156 -102.09 -20.76 -68.06
C GLU A 156 -100.57 -20.57 -67.93
N LYS A 157 -99.89 -19.75 -68.76
CA LYS A 157 -98.49 -19.34 -68.53
C LYS A 157 -98.37 -18.14 -67.62
N ILE A 158 -99.33 -17.23 -67.63
CA ILE A 158 -99.45 -16.24 -66.58
C ILE A 158 -99.79 -17.00 -65.29
N SER A 159 -100.83 -17.83 -65.24
CA SER A 159 -101.12 -18.72 -64.09
C SER A 159 -99.99 -19.70 -63.73
N GLY A 160 -99.15 -20.11 -64.69
CA GLY A 160 -98.05 -21.07 -64.56
C GLY A 160 -96.75 -20.42 -64.09
N LYS A 161 -96.41 -19.24 -64.61
CA LYS A 161 -95.33 -18.40 -64.05
C LYS A 161 -95.72 -17.82 -62.69
N VAL A 162 -97.03 -17.63 -62.48
CA VAL A 162 -97.65 -17.33 -61.19
C VAL A 162 -97.95 -18.62 -60.40
N SER A 163 -97.63 -19.82 -60.89
CA SER A 163 -97.94 -21.09 -60.19
C SER A 163 -97.02 -21.37 -59.01
N ASN A 164 -95.80 -20.83 -59.05
CA ASN A 164 -94.91 -20.76 -57.89
C ASN A 164 -95.55 -19.98 -56.72
N PHE A 165 -96.61 -19.21 -57.03
CA PHE A 165 -97.35 -18.41 -56.08
C PHE A 165 -98.65 -19.10 -55.65
N LYS A 166 -99.44 -19.62 -56.60
CA LYS A 166 -100.66 -20.44 -56.35
C LYS A 166 -101.12 -21.15 -57.62
N ASN A 167 -101.62 -22.38 -57.49
CA ASN A 167 -102.02 -23.19 -58.64
C ASN A 167 -103.46 -22.90 -59.11
N PHE A 168 -103.63 -21.93 -60.02
CA PHE A 168 -104.94 -21.60 -60.62
C PHE A 168 -105.37 -22.53 -61.78
N ALA A 169 -104.55 -23.51 -62.15
CA ALA A 169 -104.83 -24.43 -63.26
C ALA A 169 -105.81 -25.56 -62.87
N ALA A 170 -105.97 -25.84 -61.58
CA ALA A 170 -106.86 -26.88 -61.07
C ALA A 170 -108.35 -26.48 -61.23
N GLY A 171 -108.97 -26.78 -62.38
CA GLY A 171 -110.43 -26.65 -62.58
C GLY A 171 -110.91 -25.99 -63.88
N GLY A 172 -110.02 -25.59 -64.80
CA GLY A 172 -110.41 -24.96 -66.08
C GLY A 172 -110.99 -23.53 -65.94
N LEU A 173 -111.16 -22.79 -67.04
CA LEU A 173 -111.58 -21.37 -67.00
C LEU A 173 -112.97 -21.18 -66.34
N PRO A 174 -113.16 -20.17 -65.46
CA PRO A 174 -114.46 -19.91 -64.83
C PRO A 174 -115.54 -19.65 -65.89
N ARG A 175 -116.58 -20.48 -65.94
CA ARG A 175 -117.64 -20.35 -66.94
C ARG A 175 -118.74 -19.41 -66.45
N SER A 176 -119.14 -18.47 -67.30
CA SER A 176 -120.36 -17.69 -67.09
C SER A 176 -121.58 -18.49 -67.55
N GLN A 177 -122.66 -18.47 -66.78
CA GLN A 177 -123.96 -19.00 -67.22
C GLN A 177 -124.65 -18.08 -68.27
N LYS A 178 -124.13 -16.88 -68.52
CA LYS A 178 -124.76 -15.85 -69.39
C LYS A 178 -124.17 -15.76 -70.81
N TYR A 179 -123.00 -16.34 -71.08
CA TYR A 179 -122.31 -16.21 -72.38
C TYR A 179 -121.86 -17.58 -72.90
N THR A 180 -121.90 -17.79 -74.22
CA THR A 180 -121.45 -19.02 -74.91
C THR A 180 -120.42 -18.71 -76.01
N GLY A 181 -119.59 -19.68 -76.40
CA GLY A 181 -118.55 -19.49 -77.42
C GLY A 181 -117.44 -18.51 -76.99
N LEU A 182 -116.87 -17.79 -77.95
CA LEU A 182 -115.74 -16.88 -77.76
C LEU A 182 -115.99 -15.79 -76.66
N PRO A 183 -117.19 -15.19 -76.52
CA PRO A 183 -117.50 -14.28 -75.41
C PRO A 183 -117.50 -14.94 -74.01
N SER A 184 -117.84 -16.22 -73.90
CA SER A 184 -117.74 -16.98 -72.64
C SER A 184 -116.28 -17.22 -72.25
N VAL A 185 -115.45 -17.52 -73.25
CA VAL A 185 -114.00 -17.60 -73.11
C VAL A 185 -113.43 -16.25 -72.67
N ALA A 186 -113.90 -15.14 -73.25
CA ALA A 186 -113.50 -13.80 -72.84
C ALA A 186 -113.88 -13.48 -71.39
N TYR A 187 -115.10 -13.80 -70.94
CA TYR A 187 -115.49 -13.61 -69.52
C TYR A 187 -114.66 -14.45 -68.55
N GLY A 188 -114.45 -15.74 -68.85
CA GLY A 188 -113.64 -16.62 -68.02
C GLY A 188 -112.19 -16.16 -67.97
N VAL A 189 -111.67 -15.65 -69.08
CA VAL A 189 -110.36 -15.02 -69.16
C VAL A 189 -110.32 -13.77 -68.29
N ILE A 190 -111.31 -12.87 -68.36
CA ILE A 190 -111.37 -11.65 -67.54
C ILE A 190 -111.42 -11.97 -66.05
N LYS A 191 -112.30 -12.89 -65.61
CA LYS A 191 -112.41 -13.25 -64.19
C LYS A 191 -111.13 -13.91 -63.66
N ARG A 192 -110.55 -14.85 -64.41
CA ARG A 192 -109.26 -15.47 -64.06
C ARG A 192 -108.12 -14.46 -64.07
N THR A 193 -108.14 -13.50 -64.99
CA THR A 193 -107.16 -12.41 -65.03
C THR A 193 -107.24 -11.56 -63.76
N ASN A 194 -108.43 -11.24 -63.26
CA ASN A 194 -108.59 -10.52 -61.99
C ASN A 194 -108.06 -11.32 -60.78
N GLU A 195 -108.40 -12.61 -60.67
CA GLU A 195 -107.89 -13.48 -59.59
C GLU A 195 -106.35 -13.60 -59.63
N ILE A 196 -105.77 -13.69 -60.83
CA ILE A 196 -104.32 -13.69 -61.06
C ILE A 196 -103.71 -12.34 -60.68
N VAL A 197 -104.34 -11.22 -61.05
CA VAL A 197 -103.88 -9.87 -60.69
C VAL A 197 -103.93 -9.67 -59.18
N GLU A 198 -104.96 -10.13 -58.48
CA GLU A 198 -105.05 -10.04 -57.02
C GLU A 198 -103.94 -10.84 -56.32
N GLU A 199 -103.65 -12.07 -56.77
CA GLU A 199 -102.56 -12.86 -56.18
C GLU A 199 -101.17 -12.35 -56.59
N LEU A 200 -101.02 -11.81 -57.81
CA LEU A 200 -99.80 -11.10 -58.23
C LEU A 200 -99.58 -9.84 -57.39
N VAL A 201 -100.63 -9.07 -57.10
CA VAL A 201 -100.55 -7.91 -56.21
C VAL A 201 -100.17 -8.36 -54.80
N LYS A 202 -100.79 -9.41 -54.26
CA LYS A 202 -100.42 -9.97 -52.96
C LYS A 202 -98.97 -10.45 -52.91
N GLN A 203 -98.47 -11.08 -53.97
CA GLN A 203 -97.07 -11.49 -54.13
C GLN A 203 -96.11 -10.31 -54.27
N MET A 204 -96.52 -9.28 -55.01
CA MET A 204 -95.78 -8.02 -55.10
C MET A 204 -95.73 -7.34 -53.75
N GLU A 205 -96.80 -7.39 -52.95
CA GLU A 205 -96.84 -6.89 -51.58
C GLU A 205 -95.94 -7.72 -50.64
N THR A 206 -95.95 -9.06 -50.71
CA THR A 206 -95.03 -9.89 -49.90
C THR A 206 -93.58 -9.76 -50.34
N THR A 207 -93.31 -9.61 -51.63
CA THR A 207 -91.97 -9.33 -52.18
C THR A 207 -91.51 -7.91 -51.81
N ALA A 208 -92.40 -6.92 -51.88
CA ALA A 208 -92.11 -5.56 -51.43
C ALA A 208 -91.85 -5.52 -49.92
N LYS A 209 -92.64 -6.28 -49.14
CA LYS A 209 -92.46 -6.42 -47.69
C LYS A 209 -91.12 -7.08 -47.36
N SER A 210 -90.81 -8.24 -47.95
CA SER A 210 -89.51 -8.92 -47.74
C SER A 210 -88.32 -8.10 -48.24
N ARG A 211 -88.45 -7.37 -49.35
CA ARG A 211 -87.41 -6.42 -49.80
C ARG A 211 -87.25 -5.26 -48.81
N ASN A 212 -88.33 -4.73 -48.27
CA ASN A 212 -88.28 -3.67 -47.27
C ASN A 212 -87.68 -4.19 -45.95
N GLU A 213 -88.03 -5.40 -45.52
CA GLU A 213 -87.41 -6.08 -44.37
C GLU A 213 -85.91 -6.32 -44.60
N ALA A 214 -85.50 -6.76 -45.80
CA ALA A 214 -84.08 -6.92 -46.15
C ALA A 214 -83.33 -5.57 -46.18
N ARG A 215 -83.99 -4.49 -46.64
CA ARG A 215 -83.44 -3.14 -46.56
C ARG A 215 -83.29 -2.67 -45.12
N GLU A 216 -84.30 -2.90 -44.27
CA GLU A 216 -84.25 -2.54 -42.87
C GLU A 216 -83.15 -3.31 -42.13
N GLN A 217 -83.00 -4.61 -42.40
CA GLN A 217 -81.88 -5.42 -41.87
C GLN A 217 -80.52 -4.89 -42.35
N MET A 218 -80.42 -4.52 -43.63
CA MET A 218 -79.20 -3.94 -44.18
C MET A 218 -78.90 -2.57 -43.56
N GLU A 219 -79.92 -1.73 -43.33
CA GLU A 219 -79.78 -0.44 -42.65
C GLU A 219 -79.34 -0.65 -41.19
N GLN A 220 -79.93 -1.60 -40.46
CA GLN A 220 -79.51 -1.98 -39.11
C GLN A 220 -78.05 -2.44 -39.08
N ARG A 221 -77.64 -3.30 -40.01
CA ARG A 221 -76.24 -3.73 -40.15
C ARG A 221 -75.31 -2.57 -40.51
N ASN A 222 -75.74 -1.64 -41.36
CA ASN A 222 -74.95 -0.46 -41.68
C ASN A 222 -74.76 0.45 -40.46
N TYR A 223 -75.78 0.60 -39.61
CA TYR A 223 -75.63 1.32 -38.34
C TYR A 223 -74.69 0.60 -37.37
N GLU A 224 -74.78 -0.73 -37.26
CA GLU A 224 -73.87 -1.54 -36.43
C GLU A 224 -72.42 -1.37 -36.89
N ILE A 225 -72.15 -1.51 -38.20
CA ILE A 225 -70.83 -1.27 -38.80
C ILE A 225 -70.33 0.15 -38.51
N ALA A 226 -71.19 1.17 -38.64
CA ALA A 226 -70.78 2.55 -38.37
C ALA A 226 -70.37 2.76 -36.90
N ILE A 227 -71.06 2.12 -35.96
CA ILE A 227 -70.71 2.15 -34.54
C ILE A 227 -69.37 1.44 -34.30
N GLU A 228 -69.19 0.24 -34.85
CA GLU A 228 -67.94 -0.52 -34.73
C GLU A 228 -66.76 0.26 -35.33
N VAL A 229 -66.92 0.82 -36.53
CA VAL A 229 -65.90 1.67 -37.17
C VAL A 229 -65.57 2.87 -36.30
N SER A 230 -66.58 3.55 -35.74
CA SER A 230 -66.35 4.70 -34.86
C SER A 230 -65.58 4.32 -33.59
N GLN A 231 -65.86 3.15 -32.99
CA GLN A 231 -65.11 2.64 -31.85
C GLN A 231 -63.66 2.27 -32.23
N LEU A 232 -63.46 1.65 -33.39
CA LEU A 232 -62.12 1.37 -33.91
C LEU A 232 -61.34 2.65 -34.19
N GLU A 233 -61.97 3.67 -34.76
CA GLU A 233 -61.33 4.97 -35.00
C GLU A 233 -60.93 5.68 -33.69
N ALA A 234 -61.78 5.61 -32.67
CA ALA A 234 -61.47 6.15 -31.35
C ALA A 234 -60.29 5.42 -30.69
N THR A 235 -60.26 4.09 -30.76
CA THR A 235 -59.14 3.29 -30.21
C THR A 235 -57.84 3.52 -30.98
N ILE A 236 -57.88 3.58 -32.31
CA ILE A 236 -56.72 3.93 -33.14
C ILE A 236 -56.20 5.33 -32.80
N SER A 237 -57.09 6.30 -32.58
CA SER A 237 -56.71 7.66 -32.21
C SER A 237 -56.03 7.71 -30.84
N GLY A 238 -56.55 7.00 -29.85
CA GLY A 238 -55.91 6.86 -28.53
C GLY A 238 -54.53 6.20 -28.62
N LEU A 239 -54.41 5.10 -29.36
CA LEU A 239 -53.13 4.42 -29.57
C LEU A 239 -52.10 5.32 -30.27
N ARG A 240 -52.52 6.16 -31.23
CA ARG A 240 -51.63 7.13 -31.89
C ARG A 240 -51.10 8.16 -30.90
N GLU A 241 -51.93 8.66 -29.99
CA GLU A 241 -51.51 9.60 -28.95
C GLU A 241 -50.52 8.94 -27.98
N GLU A 242 -50.78 7.70 -27.56
CA GLU A 242 -49.85 6.96 -26.71
C GLU A 242 -48.50 6.71 -27.39
N VAL A 243 -48.50 6.35 -28.67
CA VAL A 243 -47.28 6.18 -29.47
C VAL A 243 -46.50 7.49 -29.56
N ALA A 244 -47.17 8.62 -29.80
CA ALA A 244 -46.53 9.93 -29.80
C ALA A 244 -45.89 10.26 -28.43
N LYS A 245 -46.59 10.00 -27.33
CA LYS A 245 -46.06 10.20 -25.96
C LYS A 245 -44.84 9.32 -25.69
N LYS A 246 -44.92 8.02 -26.03
CA LYS A 246 -43.80 7.08 -25.86
C LYS A 246 -42.61 7.43 -26.76
N SER A 247 -42.84 7.92 -27.97
CA SER A 247 -41.79 8.38 -28.89
C SER A 247 -41.04 9.57 -28.30
N ASN A 248 -41.74 10.56 -27.76
CA ASN A 248 -41.12 11.73 -27.11
C ASN A 248 -40.31 11.33 -25.87
N LEU A 249 -40.84 10.42 -25.04
CA LEU A 249 -40.09 9.89 -23.90
C LEU A 249 -38.80 9.17 -24.35
N THR A 250 -38.88 8.39 -25.43
CA THR A 250 -37.72 7.67 -25.98
C THR A 250 -36.65 8.65 -26.48
N GLU A 251 -37.05 9.69 -27.22
CA GLU A 251 -36.13 10.74 -27.71
C GLU A 251 -35.45 11.49 -26.55
N ASN A 252 -36.20 11.82 -25.49
CA ASN A 252 -35.63 12.46 -24.30
C ASN A 252 -34.64 11.55 -23.57
N LEU A 253 -34.93 10.24 -23.49
CA LEU A 253 -34.02 9.27 -22.89
C LEU A 253 -32.75 9.12 -23.73
N GLU A 254 -32.88 9.03 -25.06
CA GLU A 254 -31.75 8.96 -25.98
C GLU A 254 -30.84 10.18 -25.84
N LYS A 255 -31.42 11.39 -25.77
CA LYS A 255 -30.66 12.62 -25.51
C LYS A 255 -29.93 12.59 -24.17
N ASN A 256 -30.60 12.15 -23.10
CA ASN A 256 -29.97 12.05 -21.77
C ASN A 256 -28.84 11.02 -21.75
N ILE A 257 -28.97 9.92 -22.48
CA ILE A 257 -27.92 8.90 -22.62
C ILE A 257 -26.73 9.51 -23.35
N ALA A 258 -26.94 10.17 -24.50
CA ALA A 258 -25.87 10.82 -25.25
C ALA A 258 -25.11 11.88 -24.43
N GLU A 259 -25.83 12.67 -23.62
CA GLU A 259 -25.20 13.64 -22.70
C GLU A 259 -24.38 12.96 -21.59
N LYS A 260 -24.86 11.83 -21.05
CA LYS A 260 -24.11 11.06 -20.05
C LYS A 260 -22.88 10.39 -20.65
N ASP A 261 -22.98 9.84 -21.85
CA ASP A 261 -21.86 9.22 -22.56
C ASP A 261 -20.76 10.27 -22.85
N GLY A 262 -21.15 11.49 -23.25
CA GLY A 262 -20.20 12.60 -23.42
C GLY A 262 -19.44 12.93 -22.13
N LYS A 263 -20.14 13.01 -20.99
CA LYS A 263 -19.52 13.23 -19.66
C LYS A 263 -18.62 12.06 -19.26
N PHE A 264 -19.01 10.84 -19.58
CA PHE A 264 -18.21 9.65 -19.29
C PHE A 264 -16.87 9.68 -20.03
N VAL A 265 -16.88 10.04 -21.32
CA VAL A 265 -15.65 10.21 -22.12
C VAL A 265 -14.74 11.29 -21.56
N GLU A 266 -15.30 12.42 -21.09
CA GLU A 266 -14.51 13.48 -20.46
C GLU A 266 -13.84 13.03 -19.16
N ILE A 267 -14.60 12.32 -18.30
CA ILE A 267 -14.08 11.74 -17.06
C ILE A 267 -13.00 10.69 -17.34
N GLU A 268 -13.21 9.82 -18.33
CA GLU A 268 -12.25 8.79 -18.73
C GLU A 268 -10.93 9.40 -19.23
N LYS A 269 -11.04 10.50 -19.98
CA LYS A 269 -9.87 11.27 -20.42
C LYS A 269 -9.14 11.91 -19.25
N GLU A 270 -9.84 12.61 -18.36
CA GLU A 270 -9.25 13.24 -17.17
C GLU A 270 -8.57 12.18 -16.27
N MET A 271 -9.21 11.04 -16.09
CA MET A 271 -8.65 9.94 -15.31
C MET A 271 -7.39 9.36 -15.95
N SER A 272 -7.39 9.19 -17.28
CA SER A 272 -6.21 8.73 -18.02
C SER A 272 -5.03 9.71 -17.90
N GLU A 273 -5.30 11.01 -17.97
CA GLU A 273 -4.27 12.05 -17.76
C GLU A 273 -3.70 12.02 -16.34
N LYS A 274 -4.56 11.86 -15.32
CA LYS A 274 -4.12 11.72 -13.91
C LYS A 274 -3.28 10.46 -13.68
N ILE A 275 -3.66 9.34 -14.30
CA ILE A 275 -2.89 8.09 -14.21
C ILE A 275 -1.50 8.29 -14.80
N ASN A 276 -1.40 8.87 -16.00
CA ASN A 276 -0.10 9.14 -16.64
C ASN A 276 0.78 10.07 -15.77
N TRP A 277 0.19 11.09 -15.15
CA TRP A 277 0.93 11.97 -14.25
C TRP A 277 1.46 11.24 -13.02
N ALA A 278 0.62 10.42 -12.38
CA ALA A 278 1.01 9.62 -11.22
C ALA A 278 2.05 8.54 -11.56
N GLU A 279 1.98 7.94 -12.75
CA GLU A 279 2.98 6.98 -13.23
C GLU A 279 4.35 7.66 -13.44
N ASN A 280 4.36 8.87 -14.01
CA ASN A 280 5.58 9.65 -14.17
C ASN A 280 6.19 10.03 -12.82
N GLU A 281 5.40 10.55 -11.88
CA GLU A 281 5.86 10.87 -10.53
C GLU A 281 6.40 9.62 -9.80
N SER A 282 5.71 8.48 -9.93
CA SER A 282 6.17 7.21 -9.37
C SER A 282 7.51 6.77 -9.97
N MET A 283 7.73 7.00 -11.27
CA MET A 283 8.99 6.72 -11.94
C MET A 283 10.13 7.63 -11.41
N GLU A 284 9.87 8.92 -11.26
CA GLU A 284 10.83 9.88 -10.69
C GLU A 284 11.22 9.51 -9.25
N LEU A 285 10.24 9.20 -8.40
CA LEU A 285 10.48 8.75 -7.03
C LEU A 285 11.28 7.43 -6.97
N ARG A 286 11.00 6.49 -7.88
CA ARG A 286 11.75 5.23 -7.96
C ARG A 286 13.20 5.46 -8.37
N ASN A 287 13.44 6.36 -9.32
CA ASN A 287 14.80 6.73 -9.73
C ASN A 287 15.55 7.39 -8.57
N LEU A 288 14.91 8.33 -7.87
CA LEU A 288 15.50 9.00 -6.72
C LEU A 288 15.83 7.99 -5.59
N ALA A 289 14.93 7.05 -5.31
CA ALA A 289 15.18 5.98 -4.35
C ALA A 289 16.38 5.12 -4.75
N SER A 290 16.51 4.78 -6.03
CA SER A 290 17.67 4.05 -6.56
C SER A 290 18.98 4.84 -6.38
N GLU A 291 18.98 6.14 -6.65
CA GLU A 291 20.17 6.98 -6.45
C GLU A 291 20.59 7.04 -4.98
N TYR A 292 19.64 7.11 -4.05
CA TYR A 292 19.93 7.08 -2.62
C TYR A 292 20.43 5.72 -2.16
N ASP A 293 19.88 4.62 -2.69
CA ASP A 293 20.35 3.27 -2.42
C ASP A 293 21.79 3.06 -2.90
N ASP A 294 22.12 3.54 -4.10
CA ASP A 294 23.49 3.49 -4.63
C ASP A 294 24.47 4.32 -3.79
N LYS A 295 24.06 5.51 -3.33
CA LYS A 295 24.86 6.34 -2.41
C LYS A 295 25.08 5.65 -1.07
N LEU A 296 24.04 5.00 -0.53
CA LEU A 296 24.11 4.29 0.75
C LEU A 296 25.05 3.08 0.63
N LYS A 297 24.92 2.26 -0.41
CA LYS A 297 25.85 1.16 -0.71
C LYS A 297 27.29 1.65 -0.86
N SER A 298 27.49 2.80 -1.51
CA SER A 298 28.82 3.40 -1.63
C SER A 298 29.39 3.79 -0.26
N LEU A 299 28.60 4.41 0.62
CA LEU A 299 29.03 4.78 1.97
C LEU A 299 29.31 3.54 2.83
N GLU A 300 28.43 2.54 2.79
CA GLU A 300 28.61 1.26 3.48
C GLU A 300 29.92 0.58 3.06
N SER A 301 30.21 0.53 1.74
CA SER A 301 31.47 -0.03 1.26
C SER A 301 32.70 0.73 1.77
N LYS A 302 32.64 2.07 1.89
CA LYS A 302 33.73 2.88 2.45
C LYS A 302 33.91 2.63 3.94
N MET A 303 32.81 2.45 4.66
CA MET A 303 32.82 2.13 6.09
C MET A 303 33.45 0.76 6.34
N GLU A 304 33.09 -0.25 5.54
CA GLU A 304 33.69 -1.58 5.62
C GLU A 304 35.18 -1.58 5.28
N LEU A 305 35.64 -0.72 4.36
CA LEU A 305 37.07 -0.54 4.09
C LEU A 305 37.85 0.07 5.28
N GLN A 306 37.21 0.84 6.16
CA GLN A 306 37.85 1.46 7.33
C GLN A 306 37.90 0.53 8.55
N ARG A 307 36.99 -0.44 8.64
CA ARG A 307 36.94 -1.43 9.73
C ARG A 307 38.28 -2.10 10.04
N PRO A 308 39.07 -2.65 9.08
CA PRO A 308 40.36 -3.26 9.39
C PRO A 308 41.40 -2.27 9.89
N LEU A 309 41.42 -1.03 9.36
CA LEU A 309 42.36 0.00 9.81
C LEU A 309 42.13 0.38 11.28
N LEU A 310 40.87 0.43 11.70
CA LEU A 310 40.52 0.74 13.08
C LEU A 310 40.92 -0.40 14.05
N VAL A 311 40.76 -1.65 13.62
CA VAL A 311 41.25 -2.82 14.36
C VAL A 311 42.76 -2.75 14.55
N ASP A 312 43.51 -2.41 13.49
CA ASP A 312 44.96 -2.23 13.58
C ASP A 312 45.35 -1.09 14.53
N GLN A 313 44.64 0.04 14.49
CA GLN A 313 44.87 1.17 15.40
C GLN A 313 44.68 0.77 16.87
N LEU A 314 43.59 0.07 17.19
CA LEU A 314 43.32 -0.36 18.55
C LEU A 314 44.36 -1.36 19.06
N ASN A 315 44.82 -2.26 18.18
CA ASN A 315 45.93 -3.17 18.47
C ASN A 315 47.23 -2.41 18.79
N PHE A 316 47.54 -1.34 18.06
CA PHE A 316 48.71 -0.50 18.37
C PHE A 316 48.54 0.25 19.70
N VAL A 317 47.36 0.80 19.97
CA VAL A 317 47.03 1.48 21.23
C VAL A 317 47.24 0.54 22.41
N SER A 318 46.71 -0.68 22.36
CA SER A 318 46.92 -1.69 23.41
C SER A 318 48.42 -2.00 23.62
N LYS A 319 49.19 -2.23 22.55
CA LYS A 319 50.65 -2.49 22.64
C LYS A 319 51.44 -1.33 23.23
N ILE A 320 51.13 -0.09 22.84
CA ILE A 320 51.81 1.10 23.37
C ILE A 320 51.48 1.28 24.85
N HIS A 321 50.22 1.11 25.22
CA HIS A 321 49.76 1.18 26.60
C HIS A 321 50.50 0.17 27.49
N GLU A 322 50.59 -1.10 27.06
CA GLU A 322 51.36 -2.14 27.76
C GLU A 322 52.85 -1.76 27.90
N SER A 323 53.47 -1.29 26.81
CA SER A 323 54.89 -0.93 26.81
C SER A 323 55.21 0.23 27.76
N ILE A 324 54.35 1.26 27.83
CA ILE A 324 54.53 2.39 28.76
C ILE A 324 54.32 1.92 30.19
N TYR A 325 53.33 1.06 30.43
CA TYR A 325 53.08 0.50 31.75
C TYR A 325 54.28 -0.31 32.26
N ASP A 326 54.87 -1.15 31.41
CA ASP A 326 56.10 -1.88 31.73
C ASP A 326 57.28 -0.94 32.04
N ALA A 327 57.43 0.16 31.30
CA ALA A 327 58.45 1.15 31.57
C ALA A 327 58.23 1.86 32.93
N ILE A 328 56.99 2.20 33.27
CA ILE A 328 56.65 2.78 34.59
C ILE A 328 57.02 1.80 35.70
N LYS A 329 56.74 0.51 35.50
CA LYS A 329 57.07 -0.55 36.45
C LYS A 329 58.57 -0.65 36.73
N ILE A 330 59.40 -0.45 35.72
CA ILE A 330 60.87 -0.46 35.87
C ILE A 330 61.36 0.77 36.64
N VAL A 331 60.80 1.95 36.34
CA VAL A 331 61.23 3.23 36.94
C VAL A 331 60.76 3.38 38.39
N ASP A 332 59.64 2.76 38.76
CA ASP A 332 58.97 2.91 40.07
C ASP A 332 59.03 1.64 40.92
N ALA A 333 60.10 0.85 40.80
CA ALA A 333 60.21 -0.47 41.42
C ALA A 333 59.98 -0.48 42.95
N ASP A 334 60.17 0.66 43.64
CA ASP A 334 60.08 0.78 45.10
C ASP A 334 58.67 1.15 45.63
N ASN A 335 57.71 1.53 44.78
CA ASN A 335 56.33 1.93 45.17
C ASN A 335 55.22 0.97 44.69
N MET A 336 55.58 -0.30 44.48
CA MET A 336 54.76 -1.29 43.76
C MET A 336 53.43 -1.73 44.43
N ASP A 337 53.09 -1.25 45.62
CA ASP A 337 51.94 -1.75 46.38
C ASP A 337 50.58 -1.09 46.03
N GLN A 338 50.47 -0.25 44.99
CA GLN A 338 49.22 0.51 44.72
C GLN A 338 48.64 0.52 43.30
N SER A 339 49.08 -0.30 42.33
CA SER A 339 48.51 -0.18 40.97
C SER A 339 47.68 -1.39 40.51
N ASP A 340 46.40 -1.38 40.85
CA ASP A 340 45.32 -2.18 40.21
C ASP A 340 45.02 -1.74 38.75
N VAL A 341 45.99 -1.17 38.02
CA VAL A 341 45.75 -0.44 36.75
C VAL A 341 46.25 -1.19 35.51
N SER A 342 46.43 -2.50 35.60
CA SER A 342 46.82 -3.32 34.43
C SER A 342 45.73 -4.32 34.06
N GLU A 343 44.67 -3.80 33.48
CA GLU A 343 43.83 -4.56 32.56
C GLU A 343 43.72 -3.73 31.27
N SER A 344 44.39 -4.16 30.21
CA SER A 344 44.30 -3.54 28.88
C SER A 344 42.85 -3.64 28.40
N PHE A 345 42.09 -2.57 28.62
CA PHE A 345 40.65 -2.48 28.32
C PHE A 345 40.34 -2.27 26.82
N PHE A 346 41.37 -2.09 25.99
CA PHE A 346 41.25 -1.66 24.60
C PHE A 346 41.35 -2.85 23.64
N LEU A 347 40.33 -3.71 23.63
CA LEU A 347 40.25 -4.87 22.74
C LEU A 347 39.43 -4.57 21.49
N PRO A 348 39.86 -5.01 20.28
CA PRO A 348 39.06 -4.91 19.08
C PRO A 348 37.75 -5.67 19.22
N GLN A 349 36.64 -4.94 19.19
CA GLN A 349 35.30 -5.52 19.25
C GLN A 349 34.82 -5.75 17.82
N GLU A 350 34.48 -6.99 17.49
CA GLU A 350 34.28 -7.42 16.10
C GLU A 350 33.02 -6.83 15.44
N THR A 351 32.18 -6.07 16.14
CA THR A 351 30.83 -5.71 15.65
C THR A 351 30.54 -4.21 15.52
N ASP A 352 30.97 -3.34 16.43
CA ASP A 352 30.62 -1.91 16.38
C ASP A 352 31.82 -1.01 16.05
N LEU A 353 31.78 -0.36 14.87
CA LEU A 353 32.81 0.59 14.43
C LEU A 353 32.84 1.81 15.37
N GLU A 354 31.69 2.25 15.86
CA GLU A 354 31.58 3.43 16.70
C GLU A 354 32.18 3.17 18.09
N GLU A 355 31.90 2.01 18.68
CA GLU A 355 32.54 1.53 19.90
C GLU A 355 34.06 1.39 19.74
N ASN A 356 34.54 0.84 18.63
CA ASN A 356 35.98 0.75 18.36
C ASN A 356 36.66 2.14 18.23
N ILE A 357 35.97 3.13 17.64
CA ILE A 357 36.47 4.52 17.58
C ILE A 357 36.56 5.10 18.99
N ARG A 358 35.51 4.93 19.80
CA ARG A 358 35.50 5.37 21.21
C ARG A 358 36.61 4.72 22.02
N ALA A 359 36.80 3.41 21.87
CA ALA A 359 37.85 2.66 22.55
C ALA A 359 39.25 3.11 22.12
N CYS A 360 39.47 3.37 20.82
CA CYS A 360 40.74 3.92 20.33
C CYS A 360 41.04 5.28 20.98
N LEU A 361 40.07 6.18 20.99
CA LEU A 361 40.22 7.52 21.57
C LEU A 361 40.54 7.45 23.08
N ALA A 362 39.77 6.67 23.83
CA ALA A 362 40.01 6.47 25.26
C ALA A 362 41.38 5.87 25.54
N GLY A 363 41.84 4.92 24.70
CA GLY A 363 43.16 4.33 24.84
C GLY A 363 44.29 5.29 24.52
N MET A 364 44.12 6.16 23.51
CA MET A 364 45.07 7.24 23.23
C MET A 364 45.17 8.25 24.38
N GLU A 365 44.04 8.61 25.00
CA GLU A 365 44.02 9.46 26.19
C GLU A 365 44.74 8.80 27.37
N SER A 366 44.51 7.51 27.61
CA SER A 366 45.21 6.74 28.65
C SER A 366 46.73 6.70 28.41
N ILE A 367 47.16 6.43 27.17
CA ILE A 367 48.58 6.46 26.78
C ILE A 367 49.21 7.81 27.11
N TYR A 368 48.52 8.91 26.82
CA TYR A 368 49.03 10.26 27.11
C TYR A 368 49.23 10.48 28.61
N GLU A 369 48.25 10.11 29.42
CA GLU A 369 48.32 10.24 30.89
C GLU A 369 49.41 9.34 31.48
N LEU A 370 49.51 8.09 31.05
CA LEU A 370 50.58 7.18 31.46
C LEU A 370 51.96 7.70 31.06
N THR A 371 52.11 8.24 29.85
CA THR A 371 53.37 8.85 29.39
C THR A 371 53.75 10.03 30.30
N ARG A 372 52.79 10.88 30.68
CA ARG A 372 53.04 12.00 31.60
C ARG A 372 53.52 11.51 32.96
N ILE A 373 52.93 10.44 33.48
CA ILE A 373 53.35 9.81 34.74
C ILE A 373 54.77 9.25 34.62
N LEU A 374 55.06 8.49 33.55
CA LEU A 374 56.38 7.92 33.29
C LEU A 374 57.47 8.99 33.25
N VAL A 375 57.22 10.09 32.53
CA VAL A 375 58.16 11.22 32.45
C VAL A 375 58.41 11.84 33.82
N GLY A 376 57.36 12.04 34.61
CA GLY A 376 57.47 12.54 35.99
C GLY A 376 58.36 11.64 36.85
N LYS A 377 58.04 10.34 36.90
CA LYS A 377 58.81 9.36 37.69
C LYS A 377 60.25 9.22 37.24
N THR A 378 60.49 9.25 35.93
CA THR A 378 61.86 9.19 35.38
C THR A 378 62.66 10.41 35.78
N LYS A 379 62.04 11.59 35.78
CA LYS A 379 62.67 12.83 36.24
C LYS A 379 63.02 12.75 37.73
N ASP A 380 62.08 12.30 38.56
CA ASP A 380 62.30 12.13 40.00
C ASP A 380 63.46 11.17 40.29
N LEU A 381 63.50 10.02 39.59
CA LEU A 381 64.59 9.04 39.69
C LEU A 381 65.95 9.63 39.27
N VAL A 382 65.99 10.42 38.19
CA VAL A 382 67.23 11.09 37.73
C VAL A 382 67.68 12.15 38.74
N GLU A 383 66.77 12.92 39.33
CA GLU A 383 67.09 13.89 40.37
C GLU A 383 67.65 13.21 41.63
N GLU A 384 67.06 12.10 42.06
CA GLU A 384 67.55 11.27 43.16
C GLU A 384 68.96 10.74 42.88
N LYS A 385 69.19 10.13 41.70
CA LYS A 385 70.51 9.64 41.32
C LYS A 385 71.54 10.75 41.20
N ASN A 386 71.17 11.93 40.73
CA ASN A 386 72.06 13.10 40.73
C ASN A 386 72.44 13.55 42.15
N HIS A 387 71.49 13.52 43.09
CA HIS A 387 71.78 13.82 44.50
C HIS A 387 72.71 12.78 45.12
N GLU A 388 72.47 11.50 44.84
CA GLU A 388 73.34 10.38 45.26
C GLU A 388 74.76 10.55 44.70
N VAL A 389 74.91 10.77 43.39
CA VAL A 389 76.21 11.02 42.73
C VAL A 389 76.92 12.22 43.34
N LYS A 390 76.21 13.32 43.61
CA LYS A 390 76.80 14.51 44.24
C LYS A 390 77.32 14.20 45.64
N SER A 391 76.54 13.48 46.46
CA SER A 391 76.95 13.03 47.80
C SER A 391 78.16 12.09 47.77
N LEU A 392 78.19 11.14 46.83
CA LEU A 392 79.34 10.28 46.60
C LEU A 392 80.57 11.09 46.17
N ASN A 393 80.42 12.05 45.25
CA ASN A 393 81.50 12.89 44.79
C ASN A 393 82.08 13.76 45.92
N GLU A 394 81.24 14.33 46.78
CA GLU A 394 81.67 15.04 47.99
C GLU A 394 82.43 14.11 48.95
N THR A 395 82.01 12.85 49.08
CA THR A 395 82.69 11.85 49.91
C THR A 395 84.04 11.44 49.33
N VAL A 396 84.12 11.21 48.02
CA VAL A 396 85.39 10.97 47.30
C VAL A 396 86.33 12.16 47.46
N GLY A 397 85.82 13.39 47.29
CA GLY A 397 86.61 14.61 47.49
C GLY A 397 87.17 14.74 48.91
N ARG A 398 86.41 14.35 49.95
CA ARG A 398 86.92 14.28 51.33
C ARG A 398 88.04 13.26 51.48
N LEU A 399 87.84 12.05 50.96
CA LEU A 399 88.84 10.97 51.01
C LEU A 399 90.13 11.34 50.26
N ILE A 400 90.05 12.04 49.14
CA ILE A 400 91.23 12.54 48.40
C ILE A 400 92.01 13.53 49.27
N LYS A 401 91.34 14.49 49.91
CA LYS A 401 92.00 15.45 50.83
C LYS A 401 92.65 14.75 52.02
N GLU A 402 91.99 13.75 52.61
CA GLU A 402 92.58 12.94 53.68
C GLU A 402 93.79 12.15 53.19
N LYS A 403 93.72 11.52 52.01
CA LYS A 403 94.83 10.83 51.37
C LYS A 403 96.01 11.79 51.13
N GLU A 404 95.77 13.00 50.64
CA GLU A 404 96.80 14.02 50.45
C GLU A 404 97.43 14.45 51.78
N HIS A 405 96.61 14.66 52.81
CA HIS A 405 97.08 15.01 54.15
C HIS A 405 97.94 13.90 54.76
N ILE A 406 97.46 12.66 54.75
CA ILE A 406 98.22 11.47 55.19
C ILE A 406 99.49 11.34 54.34
N GLY A 407 99.40 11.52 53.02
CA GLY A 407 100.55 11.51 52.12
C GLY A 407 101.59 12.58 52.47
N SER A 408 101.15 13.79 52.84
CA SER A 408 102.03 14.87 53.31
C SER A 408 102.68 14.53 54.65
N LEU A 409 101.93 13.93 55.59
CA LEU A 409 102.44 13.47 56.88
C LEU A 409 103.46 12.34 56.71
N LEU A 410 103.20 11.37 55.83
CA LEU A 410 104.14 10.29 55.52
C LEU A 410 105.39 10.80 54.82
N ARG A 411 105.27 11.69 53.82
CA ARG A 411 106.43 12.35 53.19
C ARG A 411 107.24 13.15 54.21
N SER A 412 106.57 13.86 55.13
CA SER A 412 107.20 14.61 56.22
C SER A 412 107.90 13.68 57.23
N ALA A 413 107.27 12.56 57.61
CA ALA A 413 107.84 11.56 58.51
C ALA A 413 109.04 10.83 57.88
N LEU A 414 108.95 10.46 56.59
CA LEU A 414 110.05 9.89 55.82
C LEU A 414 111.21 10.88 55.66
N SER A 415 110.91 12.14 55.35
CA SER A 415 111.91 13.22 55.28
C SER A 415 112.61 13.42 56.63
N LYS A 416 111.85 13.44 57.73
CA LYS A 416 112.38 13.56 59.10
C LYS A 416 113.24 12.35 59.48
N ARG A 417 112.84 11.13 59.10
CA ARG A 417 113.64 9.91 59.26
C ARG A 417 114.94 9.97 58.45
N MET A 418 114.93 10.42 57.20
CA MET A 418 116.15 10.63 56.42
C MET A 418 117.10 11.61 57.12
N THR A 419 116.58 12.71 57.70
CA THR A 419 117.41 13.67 58.44
C THR A 419 117.88 13.17 59.82
N SER A 420 117.16 12.23 60.44
CA SER A 420 117.45 11.68 61.78
C SER A 420 118.35 10.43 61.75
N GLU A 421 118.33 9.63 60.67
CA GLU A 421 119.16 8.42 60.56
C GLU A 421 120.44 8.61 59.72
N ASN A 422 120.60 9.69 58.95
CA ASN A 422 121.70 9.79 57.98
C ASN A 422 122.44 11.15 57.95
N LYS A 423 123.10 11.51 59.05
CA LYS A 423 124.21 12.50 58.98
C LYS A 423 125.43 12.20 59.84
N SER A 424 125.34 11.30 60.82
CA SER A 424 126.51 10.88 61.65
C SER A 424 126.91 9.42 61.48
N LYS A 425 125.97 8.46 61.35
CA LYS A 425 126.30 7.02 61.24
C LYS A 425 126.75 6.55 59.85
N THR A 426 126.24 7.18 58.78
CA THR A 426 126.55 6.78 57.40
C THR A 426 127.97 7.19 56.99
N ASN A 427 128.47 8.33 57.49
CA ASN A 427 129.80 8.83 57.15
C ASN A 427 130.94 8.05 57.84
N GLU A 428 130.72 7.54 59.06
CA GLU A 428 131.66 6.64 59.74
C GLU A 428 131.75 5.28 59.05
N LEU A 429 130.62 4.72 58.59
CA LEU A 429 130.58 3.46 57.87
C LEU A 429 131.36 3.51 56.54
N PHE A 430 131.25 4.62 55.80
CA PHE A 430 132.05 4.83 54.58
C PHE A 430 133.53 5.03 54.89
N GLN A 431 133.90 5.76 55.96
CA GLN A 431 135.32 5.91 56.35
C GLN A 431 135.95 4.60 56.82
N THR A 432 135.23 3.76 57.58
CA THR A 432 135.73 2.45 58.01
C THR A 432 135.90 1.50 56.82
N ALA A 433 134.97 1.51 55.86
CA ALA A 433 135.09 0.73 54.63
C ALA A 433 136.25 1.22 53.73
N GLU A 434 136.42 2.53 53.56
CA GLU A 434 137.55 3.12 52.81
C GLU A 434 138.91 2.78 53.44
N ASN A 435 139.02 2.84 54.76
CA ASN A 435 140.25 2.46 55.46
C ASN A 435 140.55 0.95 55.33
N GLY A 436 139.54 0.08 55.37
CA GLY A 436 139.70 -1.36 55.16
C GLY A 436 140.06 -1.74 53.71
N LEU A 437 139.48 -1.06 52.72
CA LEU A 437 139.82 -1.23 51.30
C LEU A 437 141.25 -0.75 51.00
N ARG A 438 141.70 0.33 51.67
CA ARG A 438 143.07 0.83 51.56
C ARG A 438 144.09 -0.14 52.18
N GLU A 439 143.76 -0.83 53.27
CA GLU A 439 144.60 -1.91 53.84
C GLU A 439 144.68 -3.15 52.93
N ALA A 440 143.67 -3.38 52.08
CA ALA A 440 143.67 -4.44 51.06
C ALA A 440 144.32 -4.03 49.72
N GLY A 441 144.92 -2.83 49.64
CA GLY A 441 145.66 -2.37 48.46
C GLY A 441 144.79 -1.79 47.32
N ILE A 442 143.53 -1.45 47.58
CA ILE A 442 142.60 -0.88 46.59
C ILE A 442 142.29 0.57 46.97
N ASP A 443 142.73 1.53 46.15
CA ASP A 443 142.47 2.96 46.36
C ASP A 443 141.11 3.36 45.75
N PHE A 444 140.05 3.26 46.55
CA PHE A 444 138.68 3.59 46.17
C PHE A 444 138.10 4.66 47.10
N LYS A 445 137.60 5.76 46.54
CA LYS A 445 136.96 6.86 47.26
C LYS A 445 135.48 6.95 46.90
N PHE A 446 134.59 6.81 47.89
CA PHE A 446 133.12 6.90 47.71
C PHE A 446 132.64 8.33 47.43
N SER A 447 133.49 9.34 47.62
CA SER A 447 133.19 10.74 47.28
C SER A 447 132.95 11.00 45.78
N LYS A 448 133.22 10.02 44.90
CA LYS A 448 132.95 10.12 43.45
C LYS A 448 131.57 9.62 43.02
N LEU A 449 130.79 9.01 43.92
CA LEU A 449 129.42 8.52 43.64
C LEU A 449 128.33 9.43 44.23
N ILE A 450 128.68 10.33 45.14
CA ILE A 450 127.77 11.32 45.72
C ILE A 450 128.11 12.68 45.09
N GLY A 451 127.80 12.79 43.80
CA GLY A 451 127.75 14.06 43.08
C GLY A 451 126.37 14.69 43.24
N ASP A 452 126.40 15.91 43.77
CA ASP A 452 125.50 17.07 43.69
C ASP A 452 124.06 16.93 43.12
N GLY A 453 123.14 17.64 43.77
CA GLY A 453 121.69 17.58 43.54
C GLY A 453 121.16 18.36 42.34
N ASN A 454 119.82 18.38 42.25
CA ASN A 454 118.96 19.16 41.36
C ASN A 454 118.92 18.77 39.88
N LYS A 455 117.95 17.91 39.55
CA LYS A 455 117.11 18.12 38.36
C LYS A 455 115.64 18.04 38.75
N ALA A 456 115.00 19.21 38.68
CA ALA A 456 113.58 19.32 38.44
C ALA A 456 113.29 18.80 37.02
N GLU A 457 112.32 17.91 36.89
CA GLU A 457 111.48 17.83 35.70
C GLU A 457 110.04 17.83 36.18
N ALA A 458 109.39 18.96 35.89
CA ALA A 458 107.97 19.12 35.91
C ALA A 458 107.37 18.32 34.75
N GLN A 459 106.29 17.60 35.03
CA GLN A 459 105.21 17.46 34.07
C GLN A 459 103.90 17.35 34.84
N ASP A 460 103.33 18.54 35.09
CA ASP A 460 101.88 18.72 35.05
C ASP A 460 101.40 18.26 33.67
N THR A 461 100.40 17.38 33.63
CA THR A 461 99.08 17.78 33.13
C THR A 461 98.09 16.64 33.34
N GLU A 462 97.04 16.98 34.07
CA GLU A 462 95.74 16.36 34.04
C GLU A 462 95.32 16.03 32.61
N GLN A 463 94.71 14.85 32.42
CA GLN A 463 93.48 14.78 31.66
C GLN A 463 92.68 13.55 32.10
N ASP A 464 91.52 13.86 32.70
CA ASP A 464 90.33 13.03 32.77
C ASP A 464 90.04 12.39 31.41
N GLU A 465 89.98 11.06 31.37
CA GLU A 465 89.20 10.32 30.38
C GLU A 465 88.47 9.17 31.07
N ILE A 466 87.47 9.54 31.88
CA ILE A 466 86.29 8.70 32.12
C ILE A 466 85.23 9.18 31.13
N TYR A 467 84.51 8.22 30.54
CA TYR A 467 83.38 8.32 29.60
C TYR A 467 83.72 8.18 28.11
N THR A 468 83.89 6.94 27.66
CA THR A 468 83.36 6.49 26.36
C THR A 468 83.26 4.96 26.34
N LEU A 469 82.22 4.40 26.98
CA LEU A 469 81.70 3.08 26.60
C LEU A 469 80.18 3.12 26.69
N GLY A 470 79.55 3.33 25.53
CA GLY A 470 78.11 3.21 25.41
C GLY A 470 77.56 3.96 24.22
N LEU A 471 77.88 3.50 22.99
CA LEU A 471 77.00 3.57 21.82
C LEU A 471 77.74 3.04 20.59
N LYS A 472 77.55 1.75 20.31
CA LYS A 472 77.57 1.22 18.94
C LYS A 472 76.90 -0.14 18.93
N ASP A 473 75.59 -0.11 18.77
CA ASP A 473 74.83 -1.05 17.95
C ASP A 473 73.46 -0.41 17.66
N LEU A 474 73.43 0.32 16.54
CA LEU A 474 72.24 0.57 15.70
C LEU A 474 72.71 0.99 14.31
#